data_AF-Q5FN66-F1
#
_entry.id   AF-Q5FN66-F1
#
_cell.length_a   1.000
_cell.length_b   1.000
_cell.length_c   1.000
_cell.angle_alpha   90.00
_cell.angle_beta   90.00
_cell.angle_gamma   90.00
#
_symmetry.space_group_name_H-M   'P 1'
#
loop_
_entity.id
_entity.type
_entity.pdbx_description
1 polymer ?
#
loop_
_entity_poly.entity_id
_entity_poly.type
_entity_poly.pdbx_seq_one_letter_code
_entity_poly.pdbx_strand_id
1 'polypeptide(L)'
;MTCRPSVNQISVQRHAARGYAMAAQRLGALTLQYRPADRTAPLEATPYAAVMATFNDDPALSFRRPILWDKPVCFGMFDTTDVFSGDLMKTLDEGIFFITRFEMFRPIEAVLTNALVKISGQPGAGDLPEGDGTGSCELAGAQDGYGTSAGGSTVLVTDWPAWIGKPGRGVGTQSGEQGSLPAASFLMRLPLVPGWAPRPYMTVSTDQGQSYTISGVSSSQYGHECLMNIQQV
;
A
#
# COMPACT_ATOMS: atom_id res chain seq x y z
N MET A 1 19.70 -21.66 -42.72
CA MET A 1 19.17 -21.76 -41.34
C MET A 1 18.86 -20.34 -40.88
N THR A 2 17.64 -19.85 -41.11
CA THR A 2 17.25 -18.49 -40.70
C THR A 2 16.96 -18.52 -39.21
N CYS A 3 17.80 -17.88 -38.39
CA CYS A 3 17.50 -17.61 -36.99
C CYS A 3 16.12 -16.96 -36.91
N ARG A 4 15.16 -17.62 -36.25
CA ARG A 4 13.89 -16.97 -35.91
C ARG A 4 14.22 -15.71 -35.11
N PRO A 5 13.60 -14.55 -35.41
CA PRO A 5 13.78 -13.36 -34.61
C PRO A 5 13.38 -13.70 -33.17
N SER A 6 14.28 -13.44 -32.23
CA SER A 6 14.02 -13.64 -30.79
C SER A 6 12.79 -12.82 -30.40
N VAL A 7 11.82 -13.47 -29.76
CA VAL A 7 10.61 -12.80 -29.26
C VAL A 7 11.01 -11.69 -28.29
N ASN A 8 10.69 -10.44 -28.64
CA ASN A 8 10.97 -9.29 -27.78
C ASN A 8 9.94 -9.26 -26.65
N GLN A 9 10.37 -9.56 -25.42
CA GLN A 9 9.49 -9.62 -24.23
C GLN A 9 8.74 -8.30 -23.97
N ILE A 10 9.36 -7.16 -24.26
CA ILE A 10 8.74 -5.83 -24.12
C ILE A 10 7.55 -5.69 -25.08
N SER A 11 7.69 -6.19 -26.32
CA SER A 11 6.62 -6.13 -27.32
C SER A 11 5.42 -7.00 -26.91
N VAL A 12 5.69 -8.17 -26.32
CA VAL A 12 4.65 -9.07 -25.81
C VAL A 12 3.94 -8.44 -24.60
N GLN A 13 4.69 -7.83 -23.68
CA GLN A 13 4.11 -7.16 -22.51
C GLN A 13 3.21 -6.00 -22.94
N ARG A 14 3.64 -5.20 -23.92
CA ARG A 14 2.83 -4.10 -24.46
C ARG A 14 1.53 -4.61 -25.12
N HIS A 15 1.57 -5.78 -25.76
CA HIS A 15 0.36 -6.41 -26.30
C HIS A 15 -0.59 -6.89 -25.20
N ALA A 16 -0.06 -7.49 -24.15
CA ALA A 16 -0.85 -7.88 -22.97
C ALA A 16 -1.50 -6.66 -22.30
N ALA A 17 -0.72 -5.61 -22.03
CA ALA A 17 -1.20 -4.35 -21.46
C ALA A 17 -2.30 -3.72 -22.32
N ARG A 18 -2.12 -3.69 -23.65
CA ARG A 18 -3.15 -3.22 -24.58
C ARG A 18 -4.42 -4.06 -24.52
N GLY A 19 -4.30 -5.38 -24.39
CA GLY A 19 -5.45 -6.28 -24.21
C GLY A 19 -6.25 -5.94 -22.95
N TYR A 20 -5.56 -5.74 -21.83
CA TYR A 20 -6.19 -5.30 -20.58
C TYR A 20 -6.83 -3.91 -20.72
N ALA A 21 -6.17 -2.96 -21.35
CA ALA A 21 -6.72 -1.63 -21.61
C ALA A 21 -8.01 -1.69 -22.43
N MET A 22 -8.05 -2.50 -23.49
CA MET A 22 -9.24 -2.68 -24.33
C MET A 22 -10.41 -3.31 -23.57
N ALA A 23 -10.13 -4.28 -22.69
CA ALA A 23 -11.15 -4.88 -21.84
C ALA A 23 -11.67 -3.88 -20.80
N ALA A 24 -10.78 -3.10 -20.19
CA ALA A 24 -11.12 -2.08 -19.22
C ALA A 24 -11.97 -0.94 -19.80
N GLN A 25 -11.80 -0.60 -21.08
CA GLN A 25 -12.69 0.37 -21.76
C GLN A 25 -14.16 -0.08 -21.81
N ARG A 26 -14.45 -1.37 -21.65
CA ARG A 26 -15.82 -1.91 -21.70
C ARG A 26 -16.39 -2.25 -20.34
N LEU A 27 -15.55 -2.70 -19.42
CA LEU A 27 -15.96 -3.19 -18.11
C LEU A 27 -15.61 -2.25 -16.97
N GLY A 28 -14.63 -1.38 -17.17
CA GLY A 28 -14.11 -0.49 -16.14
C GLY A 28 -14.79 0.86 -16.08
N ALA A 29 -14.37 1.61 -15.07
CA ALA A 29 -14.74 2.99 -14.83
C ALA A 29 -13.54 3.91 -15.03
N LEU A 30 -13.81 5.21 -15.11
CA LEU A 30 -12.73 6.20 -15.13
C LEU A 30 -12.03 6.20 -13.77
N THR A 31 -10.73 5.94 -13.79
CA THR A 31 -9.88 5.87 -12.62
C THR A 31 -8.73 6.85 -12.76
N LEU A 32 -8.53 7.66 -11.72
CA LEU A 32 -7.44 8.62 -11.64
C LEU A 32 -6.22 7.94 -11.02
N GLN A 33 -5.09 7.96 -11.72
CA GLN A 33 -3.81 7.50 -11.21
C GLN A 33 -3.10 8.66 -10.53
N TYR A 34 -2.58 8.41 -9.33
CA TYR A 34 -1.72 9.32 -8.59
C TYR A 34 -0.38 8.64 -8.36
N ARG A 35 0.71 9.40 -8.54
CA ARG A 35 2.07 8.98 -8.22
C ARG A 35 2.58 9.85 -7.08
N PRO A 36 2.50 9.38 -5.83
CA PRO A 36 2.94 10.15 -4.69
C PRO A 36 4.42 10.50 -4.80
N ALA A 37 4.76 11.78 -4.63
CA ALA A 37 6.15 12.24 -4.52
C ALA A 37 6.51 12.66 -3.08
N ASP A 38 5.50 12.97 -2.26
CA ASP A 38 5.64 13.52 -0.92
C ASP A 38 4.83 12.74 0.11
N ARG A 39 5.10 12.99 1.40
CA ARG A 39 4.49 12.29 2.54
C ARG A 39 3.11 12.82 2.94
N THR A 40 2.60 13.83 2.25
CA THR A 40 1.39 14.54 2.64
C THR A 40 0.33 14.50 1.55
N ALA A 41 -0.87 14.06 1.90
CA ALA A 41 -2.08 14.13 1.07
C ALA A 41 -1.86 13.71 -0.40
N PRO A 42 -1.44 12.46 -0.65
CA PRO A 42 -1.07 11.99 -1.99
C PRO A 42 -2.22 12.06 -3.02
N LEU A 43 -3.48 12.15 -2.57
CA LEU A 43 -4.67 12.24 -3.41
C LEU A 43 -5.12 13.68 -3.70
N GLU A 44 -4.50 14.69 -3.07
CA GLU A 44 -4.75 16.12 -3.35
C GLU A 44 -3.82 16.65 -4.45
N ALA A 45 -2.75 15.91 -4.78
CA ALA A 45 -1.89 16.22 -5.90
C ALA A 45 -2.64 16.16 -7.24
N THR A 46 -2.06 16.78 -8.28
CA THR A 46 -2.62 16.64 -9.64
C THR A 46 -2.55 15.17 -10.08
N PRO A 47 -3.64 14.57 -10.59
CA PRO A 47 -3.60 13.21 -11.12
C PRO A 47 -2.52 13.06 -12.19
N TYR A 48 -1.73 12.01 -12.09
CA TYR A 48 -0.68 11.68 -13.05
C TYR A 48 -1.28 11.29 -14.41
N ALA A 49 -2.32 10.46 -14.39
CA ALA A 49 -3.03 10.01 -15.58
C ALA A 49 -4.50 9.68 -15.24
N ALA A 50 -5.31 9.56 -16.29
CA ALA A 50 -6.66 9.03 -16.20
C ALA A 50 -6.75 7.80 -17.11
N VAL A 51 -7.17 6.68 -16.55
CA VAL A 51 -7.27 5.40 -17.26
C VAL A 51 -8.62 4.76 -16.99
N MET A 52 -9.10 3.97 -17.96
CA MET A 52 -10.21 3.07 -17.68
C MET A 52 -9.66 1.86 -16.92
N ALA A 53 -10.18 1.60 -15.73
CA ALA A 53 -9.74 0.48 -14.90
C ALA A 53 -10.92 -0.21 -14.22
N THR A 54 -10.71 -1.49 -13.88
CA THR A 54 -11.58 -2.25 -12.99
C THR A 54 -10.73 -3.15 -12.12
N PHE A 55 -11.21 -3.40 -10.90
CA PHE A 55 -10.55 -4.23 -9.91
C PHE A 55 -11.45 -5.38 -9.52
N ASN A 56 -10.91 -6.59 -9.54
CA ASN A 56 -11.64 -7.81 -9.23
C ASN A 56 -10.90 -8.64 -8.18
N ASP A 57 -11.59 -9.46 -7.42
CA ASP A 57 -10.99 -10.22 -6.32
C ASP A 57 -10.42 -11.60 -6.72
N ASP A 58 -10.58 -11.96 -7.99
CA ASP A 58 -10.09 -13.21 -8.58
C ASP A 58 -9.02 -12.90 -9.64
N PRO A 59 -7.83 -13.53 -9.56
CA PRO A 59 -6.75 -13.34 -10.54
C PRO A 59 -7.11 -13.79 -11.95
N ALA A 60 -8.14 -14.63 -12.11
CA ALA A 60 -8.67 -14.98 -13.44
C ALA A 60 -9.57 -13.89 -14.05
N LEU A 61 -9.80 -12.77 -13.33
CA LEU A 61 -10.67 -11.66 -13.74
C LEU A 61 -12.06 -12.16 -14.17
N SER A 62 -12.66 -13.05 -13.37
CA SER A 62 -13.93 -13.69 -13.70
C SER A 62 -15.18 -12.89 -13.30
N PHE A 63 -15.03 -11.80 -12.53
CA PHE A 63 -16.11 -10.90 -12.10
C PHE A 63 -17.28 -11.59 -11.41
N ARG A 64 -17.01 -12.68 -10.68
CA ARG A 64 -18.07 -13.50 -10.05
C ARG A 64 -18.61 -12.93 -8.75
N ARG A 65 -17.83 -12.09 -8.06
CA ARG A 65 -18.18 -11.54 -6.75
C ARG A 65 -17.44 -10.21 -6.52
N PRO A 66 -17.95 -9.35 -5.64
CA PRO A 66 -17.25 -8.13 -5.24
C PRO A 66 -16.04 -8.45 -4.34
N ILE A 67 -15.15 -7.47 -4.23
CA ILE A 67 -14.04 -7.49 -3.28
C ILE A 67 -14.59 -7.58 -1.85
N LEU A 68 -14.07 -8.51 -1.07
CA LEU A 68 -14.53 -8.73 0.29
C LEU A 68 -13.81 -7.80 1.26
N TRP A 69 -14.55 -7.35 2.28
CA TRP A 69 -14.00 -6.48 3.33
C TRP A 69 -12.80 -7.09 4.08
N ASP A 70 -12.83 -8.41 4.32
CA ASP A 70 -11.78 -9.15 5.02
C ASP A 70 -10.59 -9.52 4.12
N LYS A 71 -10.73 -9.38 2.80
CA LYS A 71 -9.72 -9.72 1.79
C LYS A 71 -9.59 -8.58 0.80
N PRO A 72 -8.82 -7.54 1.14
CA PRO A 72 -8.72 -6.32 0.34
C PRO A 72 -7.85 -6.49 -0.90
N VAL A 73 -7.14 -7.62 -1.05
CA VAL A 73 -6.30 -7.90 -2.22
C VAL A 73 -7.21 -8.14 -3.42
N CYS A 74 -6.92 -7.42 -4.49
CA CYS A 74 -7.62 -7.48 -5.75
C CYS A 74 -6.64 -7.42 -6.92
N PHE A 75 -7.16 -7.65 -8.11
CA PHE A 75 -6.43 -7.74 -9.36
C PHE A 75 -7.00 -6.72 -10.32
N GLY A 76 -6.12 -5.84 -10.80
CA GLY A 76 -6.46 -4.75 -11.70
C GLY A 76 -6.40 -5.16 -13.16
N MET A 77 -7.39 -4.69 -13.93
CA MET A 77 -7.40 -4.76 -15.39
C MET A 77 -7.46 -3.33 -15.96
N PHE A 78 -6.34 -2.88 -16.52
CA PHE A 78 -6.15 -1.57 -17.15
C PHE A 78 -4.84 -1.57 -17.95
N ASP A 79 -4.50 -0.43 -18.58
CA ASP A 79 -3.20 -0.28 -19.25
C ASP A 79 -2.05 -0.25 -18.24
N THR A 80 -1.21 -1.28 -18.25
CA THR A 80 -0.11 -1.45 -17.29
C THR A 80 1.24 -0.93 -17.78
N THR A 81 1.27 -0.16 -18.87
CA THR A 81 2.53 0.31 -19.47
C THR A 81 3.29 1.34 -18.66
N ASP A 82 2.61 2.12 -17.81
CA ASP A 82 3.20 3.18 -16.97
C ASP A 82 2.62 3.16 -15.55
N VAL A 83 2.78 2.03 -14.88
CA VAL A 83 2.31 1.81 -13.50
C VAL A 83 3.41 1.20 -12.66
N PHE A 84 3.61 1.74 -11.46
CA PHE A 84 4.59 1.24 -10.49
C PHE A 84 3.92 0.83 -9.17
N SER A 85 4.60 -0.02 -8.41
CA SER A 85 4.24 -0.30 -7.02
C SER A 85 4.24 1.00 -6.20
N GLY A 86 3.20 1.20 -5.40
CA GLY A 86 2.97 2.44 -4.66
C GLY A 86 2.11 3.48 -5.38
N ASP A 87 1.87 3.34 -6.69
CA ASP A 87 0.88 4.18 -7.38
C ASP A 87 -0.51 3.99 -6.75
N LEU A 88 -1.28 5.07 -6.66
CA LEU A 88 -2.65 5.06 -6.14
C LEU A 88 -3.63 5.22 -7.28
N MET A 89 -4.72 4.45 -7.24
CA MET A 89 -5.77 4.42 -8.24
C MET A 89 -7.08 4.77 -7.56
N LYS A 90 -7.67 5.91 -7.91
CA LYS A 90 -8.93 6.38 -7.34
C LYS A 90 -10.04 6.26 -8.36
N THR A 91 -10.99 5.39 -8.08
CA THR A 91 -12.23 5.24 -8.85
C THR A 91 -13.35 5.87 -8.05
N LEU A 92 -14.20 6.70 -8.69
CA LEU A 92 -15.23 7.47 -7.99
C LEU A 92 -16.18 6.58 -7.17
N ASP A 93 -16.60 5.45 -7.74
CA ASP A 93 -17.61 4.58 -7.13
C ASP A 93 -17.02 3.34 -6.42
N GLU A 94 -15.79 2.94 -6.75
CA GLU A 94 -15.17 1.72 -6.18
C GLU A 94 -14.19 2.01 -5.04
N GLY A 95 -13.74 3.26 -4.89
CA GLY A 95 -12.83 3.68 -3.83
C GLY A 95 -11.37 3.84 -4.29
N ILE A 96 -10.46 3.77 -3.34
CA ILE A 96 -9.02 4.00 -3.56
C ILE A 96 -8.29 2.67 -3.43
N PHE A 97 -7.50 2.36 -4.45
CA PHE A 97 -6.62 1.21 -4.51
C PHE A 97 -5.18 1.67 -4.51
N PHE A 98 -4.27 0.91 -3.91
CA PHE A 98 -2.84 1.09 -4.16
C PHE A 98 -2.25 -0.16 -4.79
N ILE A 99 -1.31 0.05 -5.70
CA ILE A 99 -0.65 -1.04 -6.42
C ILE A 99 0.43 -1.65 -5.54
N THR A 100 0.30 -2.94 -5.24
CA THR A 100 1.31 -3.68 -4.47
C THR A 100 2.34 -4.26 -5.41
N ARG A 101 1.91 -5.03 -6.42
CA ARG A 101 2.80 -5.88 -7.21
C ARG A 101 2.48 -5.85 -8.69
N PHE A 102 3.53 -5.75 -9.49
CA PHE A 102 3.50 -5.88 -10.95
C PHE A 102 4.38 -7.05 -11.40
N GLU A 103 3.82 -7.99 -12.16
CA GLU A 103 4.57 -9.07 -12.79
C GLU A 103 4.32 -9.09 -14.29
N MET A 104 5.34 -9.46 -15.06
CA MET A 104 5.21 -9.63 -16.50
C MET A 104 4.10 -10.63 -16.84
N PHE A 105 3.25 -10.25 -17.79
CA PHE A 105 2.15 -11.03 -18.34
C PHE A 105 1.02 -11.42 -17.37
N ARG A 106 1.05 -10.95 -16.12
CA ARG A 106 -0.01 -11.20 -15.14
C ARG A 106 -0.81 -9.94 -14.86
N PRO A 107 -2.08 -10.08 -14.39
CA PRO A 107 -2.82 -8.96 -13.84
C PRO A 107 -2.05 -8.32 -12.68
N ILE A 108 -2.18 -7.00 -12.56
CA ILE A 108 -1.60 -6.24 -11.45
C ILE A 108 -2.32 -6.62 -10.15
N GLU A 109 -1.56 -6.76 -9.07
CA GLU A 109 -2.12 -6.89 -7.73
C GLU A 109 -2.25 -5.50 -7.08
N ALA A 110 -3.41 -5.24 -6.51
CA ALA A 110 -3.73 -4.01 -5.82
C ALA A 110 -4.47 -4.30 -4.51
N VAL A 111 -4.52 -3.32 -3.61
CA VAL A 111 -5.23 -3.41 -2.33
C VAL A 111 -6.26 -2.31 -2.24
N LEU A 112 -7.52 -2.67 -2.00
CA LEU A 112 -8.60 -1.74 -1.71
C LEU A 112 -8.44 -1.17 -0.29
N THR A 113 -8.42 0.15 -0.18
CA THR A 113 -8.25 0.88 1.08
C THR A 113 -9.58 1.22 1.72
N ASN A 114 -9.59 1.41 3.05
CA ASN A 114 -10.79 1.68 3.83
C ASN A 114 -10.65 2.82 4.85
N ALA A 115 -9.47 3.42 4.97
CA ALA A 115 -9.21 4.55 5.86
C ALA A 115 -8.14 5.47 5.27
N LEU A 116 -8.21 6.75 5.64
CA LEU A 116 -7.10 7.69 5.48
C LEU A 116 -6.34 7.78 6.80
N VAL A 117 -5.03 7.56 6.76
CA VAL A 117 -4.20 7.50 7.95
C VAL A 117 -3.26 8.68 8.05
N LYS A 118 -3.06 9.10 9.29
CA LYS A 118 -2.02 10.02 9.71
C LYS A 118 -1.11 9.30 10.69
N ILE A 119 0.18 9.32 10.42
CA ILE A 119 1.19 8.64 11.24
C ILE A 119 2.04 9.70 11.92
N SER A 120 2.17 9.56 13.23
CA SER A 120 2.91 10.47 14.10
C SER A 120 3.96 9.74 14.92
N GLY A 121 5.04 10.44 15.23
CA GLY A 121 6.17 9.89 15.96
C GLY A 121 7.20 10.97 16.29
N GLN A 122 8.37 10.52 16.74
CA GLN A 122 9.49 11.43 16.95
C GLN A 122 9.91 12.07 15.62
N PRO A 123 10.36 13.34 15.62
CA PRO A 123 10.91 13.97 14.42
C PRO A 123 12.01 13.10 13.78
N GLY A 124 11.95 12.92 12.46
CA GLY A 124 12.89 12.09 11.71
C GLY A 124 12.68 10.57 11.81
N ALA A 125 11.69 10.11 12.58
CA ALA A 125 11.41 8.68 12.70
C ALA A 125 10.89 8.13 11.36
N GLY A 126 11.53 7.06 10.87
CA GLY A 126 11.14 6.41 9.63
C GLY A 126 11.76 7.02 8.37
N ASP A 127 12.55 8.10 8.49
CA ASP A 127 13.30 8.64 7.37
C ASP A 127 14.26 7.57 6.82
N LEU A 128 14.19 7.38 5.50
CA LEU A 128 15.15 6.60 4.74
C LEU A 128 16.22 7.56 4.22
N PRO A 129 17.50 7.15 4.17
CA PRO A 129 18.53 7.98 3.57
C PRO A 129 18.11 8.39 2.15
N GLU A 130 18.35 9.65 1.78
CA GLU A 130 18.29 10.08 0.37
C GLU A 130 19.42 9.37 -0.39
N GLY A 131 19.16 8.13 -0.80
CA GLY A 131 20.06 7.33 -1.63
C GLY A 131 19.55 7.33 -3.06
N ASP A 132 20.48 7.44 -4.01
CA ASP A 132 20.23 7.14 -5.42
C ASP A 132 19.44 5.83 -5.58
N GLY A 133 18.73 5.64 -6.69
CA GLY A 133 17.79 4.54 -6.93
C GLY A 133 18.32 3.09 -6.87
N THR A 134 19.33 2.79 -6.06
CA THR A 134 19.75 1.44 -5.65
C THR A 134 19.30 1.16 -4.21
N GLY A 135 18.18 0.45 -4.08
CA GLY A 135 17.63 0.03 -2.78
C GLY A 135 18.56 -0.85 -1.97
N SER A 136 19.42 -0.24 -1.14
CA SER A 136 20.16 -0.91 -0.08
C SER A 136 19.43 -0.74 1.25
N CYS A 137 19.07 -1.87 1.86
CA CYS A 137 18.69 -1.94 3.26
C CYS A 137 19.93 -1.64 4.13
N GLU A 138 20.10 -0.40 4.57
CA GLU A 138 21.05 -0.09 5.64
C GLU A 138 20.42 -0.35 7.01
N LEU A 139 21.25 -0.89 7.91
CA LEU A 139 20.89 -1.52 9.18
C LEU A 139 19.79 -0.79 9.97
N ALA A 140 18.72 -1.52 10.27
CA ALA A 140 17.80 -1.22 11.36
C ALA A 140 18.58 -1.25 12.69
N GLY A 141 19.09 -0.11 13.13
CA GLY A 141 19.84 0.01 14.40
C GLY A 141 20.63 1.29 14.59
N ALA A 142 20.98 2.01 13.50
CA ALA A 142 21.62 3.31 13.61
C ALA A 142 20.57 4.42 13.49
N GLN A 143 20.13 4.96 14.62
CA GLN A 143 19.44 6.25 14.68
C GLN A 143 20.45 7.27 15.22
N ASP A 144 20.70 8.34 14.48
CA ASP A 144 21.35 9.53 15.04
C ASP A 144 20.44 10.06 16.16
N GLY A 145 20.90 9.95 17.40
CA GLY A 145 20.17 10.47 18.57
C GLY A 145 19.75 9.44 19.62
N TYR A 146 20.61 8.48 19.97
CA TYR A 146 20.48 7.78 21.26
C TYR A 146 20.88 8.73 22.40
N GLY A 147 19.97 9.65 22.75
CA GLY A 147 20.18 10.64 23.79
C GLY A 147 19.43 11.93 23.51
N THR A 148 18.37 12.16 24.29
CA THR A 148 17.65 13.45 24.45
C THR A 148 17.03 14.05 23.19
N SER A 149 15.82 13.61 22.83
CA SER A 149 14.86 14.49 22.16
C SER A 149 13.66 14.73 23.07
N ALA A 150 13.66 15.89 23.74
CA ALA A 150 12.49 16.46 24.41
C ALA A 150 11.49 17.00 23.36
N GLY A 151 11.20 16.20 22.34
CA GLY A 151 10.32 16.54 21.22
C GLY A 151 8.99 15.84 21.37
N GLY A 152 7.91 16.61 21.41
CA GLY A 152 6.54 16.07 21.32
C GLY A 152 6.35 15.25 20.04
N SER A 153 5.31 14.42 20.02
CA SER A 153 4.93 13.67 18.81
C SER A 153 4.63 14.65 17.66
N THR A 154 5.21 14.39 16.49
CA THR A 154 5.02 15.18 15.26
C THR A 154 4.37 14.33 14.18
N VAL A 155 3.62 14.95 13.28
CA VAL A 155 3.01 14.27 12.13
C VAL A 155 4.09 14.05 11.07
N LEU A 156 4.30 12.80 10.69
CA LEU A 156 5.32 12.36 9.73
C LEU A 156 4.73 12.06 8.35
N VAL A 157 3.49 11.54 8.35
CA VAL A 157 2.73 11.14 7.17
C VAL A 157 1.27 11.56 7.40
N THR A 158 0.62 12.16 6.40
CA THR A 158 -0.79 12.60 6.53
C THR A 158 -1.62 12.24 5.32
N ASP A 159 -2.87 11.85 5.57
CA ASP A 159 -3.91 11.61 4.58
C ASP A 159 -3.54 10.52 3.55
N TRP A 160 -2.81 9.51 4.00
CA TRP A 160 -2.43 8.37 3.17
C TRP A 160 -3.51 7.29 3.19
N PRO A 161 -3.91 6.75 2.03
CA PRO A 161 -4.88 5.67 2.00
C PRO A 161 -4.24 4.36 2.48
N ALA A 162 -4.91 3.69 3.40
CA ALA A 162 -4.49 2.40 3.95
C ALA A 162 -5.69 1.46 4.09
N TRP A 163 -5.40 0.16 4.10
CA TRP A 163 -6.37 -0.82 4.57
C TRP A 163 -6.08 -1.19 6.01
N ILE A 164 -7.09 -1.16 6.87
CA ILE A 164 -7.03 -1.60 8.27
C ILE A 164 -8.07 -2.70 8.48
N GLY A 165 -7.64 -3.85 9.00
CA GLY A 165 -8.54 -4.95 9.28
C GLY A 165 -7.99 -5.93 10.32
N LYS A 166 -8.67 -7.06 10.48
CA LYS A 166 -8.23 -8.10 11.41
C LYS A 166 -6.97 -8.80 10.87
N PRO A 167 -5.98 -9.10 11.72
CA PRO A 167 -4.86 -9.92 11.31
C PRO A 167 -5.35 -11.31 10.89
N GLY A 168 -4.64 -11.90 9.92
CA GLY A 168 -4.92 -13.27 9.47
C GLY A 168 -4.83 -14.29 10.61
N ARG A 169 -5.47 -15.45 10.38
CA ARG A 169 -5.50 -16.56 11.35
C ARG A 169 -4.06 -16.97 11.74
N GLY A 170 -3.70 -16.84 13.02
CA GLY A 170 -2.38 -17.23 13.53
C GLY A 170 -1.63 -16.16 14.33
N VAL A 171 -2.08 -14.90 14.31
CA VAL A 171 -1.57 -13.86 15.22
C VAL A 171 -2.26 -14.04 16.58
N GLY A 172 -1.75 -14.99 17.37
CA GLY A 172 -2.19 -15.18 18.74
C GLY A 172 -1.62 -14.09 19.62
N THR A 173 -2.44 -13.15 20.06
CA THR A 173 -2.18 -12.35 21.26
C THR A 173 -2.30 -13.27 22.48
N GLN A 174 -1.24 -14.02 22.79
CA GLN A 174 -1.15 -14.72 24.07
C GLN A 174 -0.76 -13.70 25.14
N SER A 175 -1.73 -12.99 25.72
CA SER A 175 -1.56 -12.50 27.08
C SER A 175 -1.84 -13.69 27.99
N GLY A 176 -0.80 -14.22 28.65
CA GLY A 176 -0.87 -15.36 29.56
C GLY A 176 -1.65 -15.11 30.86
N GLU A 177 -2.58 -14.16 30.89
CA GLU A 177 -3.41 -13.84 32.04
C GLU A 177 -4.83 -14.38 31.84
N GLN A 178 -5.21 -15.36 32.66
CA GLN A 178 -6.56 -15.90 32.70
C GLN A 178 -7.53 -14.79 33.14
N GLY A 179 -8.30 -14.24 32.19
CA GLY A 179 -9.35 -13.24 32.45
C GLY A 179 -9.26 -11.96 31.60
N SER A 180 -8.15 -11.75 30.87
CA SER A 180 -8.03 -10.59 29.97
C SER A 180 -8.61 -10.91 28.60
N LEU A 181 -9.52 -10.06 28.12
CA LEU A 181 -9.89 -10.07 26.70
C LEU A 181 -8.65 -9.63 25.91
N PRO A 182 -8.21 -10.39 24.90
CA PRO A 182 -7.05 -10.01 24.11
C PRO A 182 -7.29 -8.61 23.52
N ALA A 183 -6.32 -7.71 23.70
CA ALA A 183 -6.33 -6.41 23.03
C ALA A 183 -6.56 -6.65 21.53
N ALA A 184 -7.53 -5.95 20.95
CA ALA A 184 -7.85 -6.10 19.54
C ALA A 184 -6.63 -5.65 18.72
N SER A 185 -5.86 -6.61 18.21
CA SER A 185 -4.81 -6.34 17.24
C SER A 185 -5.41 -6.14 15.86
N PHE A 186 -4.87 -5.18 15.12
CA PHE A 186 -5.26 -4.84 13.76
C PHE A 186 -4.04 -4.92 12.85
N LEU A 187 -4.26 -5.28 11.59
CA LEU A 187 -3.27 -5.24 10.54
C LEU A 187 -3.57 -4.01 9.66
N MET A 188 -2.59 -3.14 9.51
CA MET A 188 -2.60 -2.07 8.52
C MET A 188 -1.73 -2.46 7.33
N ARG A 189 -2.25 -2.24 6.12
CA ARG A 189 -1.49 -2.30 4.88
C ARG A 189 -1.39 -0.90 4.31
N LEU A 190 -0.16 -0.42 4.18
CA LEU A 190 0.17 0.91 3.70
C LEU A 190 0.97 0.78 2.39
N PRO A 191 0.69 1.58 1.35
CA PRO A 191 1.56 1.68 0.19
C PRO A 191 2.97 2.18 0.57
N LEU A 192 3.89 2.09 -0.38
CA LEU A 192 5.20 2.73 -0.24
C LEU A 192 5.04 4.25 -0.12
N VAL A 193 5.65 4.82 0.92
CA VAL A 193 5.73 6.27 1.11
C VAL A 193 7.11 6.75 0.63
N PRO A 194 7.19 7.74 -0.28
CA PRO A 194 8.47 8.28 -0.74
C PRO A 194 9.38 8.71 0.41
N GLY A 195 10.60 8.16 0.42
CA GLY A 195 11.65 8.48 1.39
C GLY A 195 11.31 8.12 2.84
N TRP A 196 10.33 7.25 3.09
CA TRP A 196 9.88 6.95 4.45
C TRP A 196 9.39 5.50 4.62
N ALA A 197 9.62 4.94 5.81
CA ALA A 197 9.05 3.66 6.21
C ALA A 197 8.53 3.72 7.66
N PRO A 198 7.38 3.06 7.96
CA PRO A 198 6.86 3.00 9.31
C PRO A 198 7.83 2.26 10.25
N ARG A 199 7.83 2.66 11.52
CA ARG A 199 8.60 2.01 12.58
C ARG A 199 7.70 1.66 13.77
N PRO A 200 8.06 0.66 14.58
CA PRO A 200 7.37 0.39 15.83
C PRO A 200 7.30 1.62 16.73
N TYR A 201 6.27 1.66 17.58
CA TYR A 201 5.95 2.73 18.54
C TYR A 201 5.46 4.06 17.94
N MET A 202 5.33 4.16 16.62
CA MET A 202 4.59 5.26 15.99
C MET A 202 3.08 5.14 16.26
N THR A 203 2.40 6.28 16.29
CA THR A 203 0.96 6.36 16.47
C THR A 203 0.27 6.61 15.14
N VAL A 204 -0.73 5.79 14.84
CA VAL A 204 -1.57 5.90 13.63
C VAL A 204 -2.94 6.41 14.06
N SER A 205 -3.38 7.53 13.50
CA SER A 205 -4.74 8.04 13.64
C SER A 205 -5.47 7.94 12.30
N THR A 206 -6.73 7.52 12.31
CA THR A 206 -7.57 7.44 11.11
C THR A 206 -8.49 8.65 10.98
N ASP A 207 -8.99 8.89 9.77
CA ASP A 207 -10.08 9.82 9.47
C ASP A 207 -11.39 9.50 10.22
N GLN A 208 -11.55 8.25 10.65
CA GLN A 208 -12.67 7.78 11.47
C GLN A 208 -12.49 8.05 12.98
N GLY A 209 -11.38 8.69 13.38
CA GLY A 209 -11.10 9.09 14.76
C GLY A 209 -10.50 7.98 15.64
N GLN A 210 -10.12 6.83 15.06
CA GLN A 210 -9.47 5.75 15.81
C GLN A 210 -7.97 6.00 15.91
N SER A 211 -7.37 5.62 17.05
CA SER A 211 -5.94 5.74 17.28
C SER A 211 -5.31 4.40 17.67
N TYR A 212 -4.19 4.09 17.04
CA TYR A 212 -3.46 2.84 17.18
C TYR A 212 -1.98 3.10 17.44
N THR A 213 -1.32 2.17 18.13
CA THR A 213 0.14 2.12 18.23
C THR A 213 0.68 0.97 17.38
N ILE A 214 1.67 1.24 16.54
CA ILE A 214 2.35 0.23 15.74
C ILE A 214 3.21 -0.63 16.67
N SER A 215 2.93 -1.92 16.73
CA SER A 215 3.68 -2.90 17.54
C SER A 215 4.71 -3.68 16.72
N GLY A 216 4.49 -3.83 15.42
CA GLY A 216 5.43 -4.50 14.52
C GLY A 216 5.28 -4.01 13.08
N VAL A 217 6.37 -4.04 12.33
CA VAL A 217 6.39 -3.60 10.93
C VAL A 217 7.12 -4.64 10.08
N SER A 218 6.52 -4.99 8.95
CA SER A 218 7.16 -5.70 7.85
C SER A 218 7.13 -4.80 6.62
N SER A 219 8.30 -4.39 6.14
CA SER A 219 8.45 -3.54 4.95
C SER A 219 8.97 -4.38 3.79
N SER A 220 8.39 -4.15 2.60
CA SER A 220 8.83 -4.79 1.36
C SER A 220 8.78 -3.77 0.22
N GLN A 221 9.29 -4.16 -0.96
CA GLN A 221 9.16 -3.36 -2.18
C GLN A 221 7.70 -3.17 -2.67
N TYR A 222 6.72 -3.81 -2.01
CA TYR A 222 5.30 -3.74 -2.37
C TYR A 222 4.47 -2.89 -1.40
N GLY A 223 5.10 -2.36 -0.34
CA GLY A 223 4.44 -1.63 0.74
C GLY A 223 4.79 -2.16 2.13
N HIS A 224 4.03 -1.72 3.11
CA HIS A 224 4.24 -2.00 4.53
C HIS A 224 3.04 -2.72 5.14
N GLU A 225 3.32 -3.76 5.92
CA GLU A 225 2.36 -4.40 6.80
C GLU A 225 2.71 -4.05 8.25
N CYS A 226 1.79 -3.38 8.94
CA CYS A 226 1.97 -2.94 10.32
C CYS A 226 0.99 -3.68 11.22
N LEU A 227 1.49 -4.39 12.21
CA LEU A 227 0.66 -4.88 13.32
C LEU A 227 0.45 -3.72 14.29
N MET A 228 -0.79 -3.52 14.70
CA MET A 228 -1.18 -2.39 15.53
C MET A 228 -2.08 -2.82 16.68
N ASN A 229 -2.01 -2.11 17.79
CA ASN A 229 -2.91 -2.28 18.92
C ASN A 229 -3.68 -0.97 19.17
N ILE A 230 -4.94 -1.07 19.58
CA ILE A 230 -5.75 0.10 19.91
C ILE A 230 -5.17 0.84 21.13
N GLN A 231 -5.11 2.15 21.08
CA GLN A 231 -4.85 2.96 22.28
C GLN A 231 -6.16 3.07 23.06
N GLN A 232 -6.24 2.42 24.23
CA GLN A 232 -7.31 2.68 25.17
C GLN A 232 -7.06 4.03 25.83
N VAL A 233 -8.07 4.91 25.77
CA VAL A 233 -8.12 6.16 26.53
C VAL A 233 -8.67 5.88 27.91
#